data_AF-A0AAN5BUV3-F1
#
_entry.id   AF-A0AAN5BUV3-F1
#
_cell.length_a   1.000
_cell.length_b   1.000
_cell.length_c   1.000
_cell.angle_alpha   90.00
_cell.angle_beta   90.00
_cell.angle_gamma   90.00
#
_symmetry.space_group_name_H-M   'P 1'
#
loop_
_entity.id
_entity.type
_entity.pdbx_description
1 polymer ?
#
loop_
_entity_poly.entity_id
_entity_poly.type
_entity_poly.pdbx_seq_one_letter_code
_entity_poly.pdbx_strand_id
1 'polypeptide(L)'
;MASYQTCTEVTPLCPVEATTYGYYPNYGGNIFFSVFYGLCGVFQLGFGIYFRSWTLMVALVVGTLLEMAGYIGRVLMNKNPWDGGAFKLQIVAIILGPTFIAAGIYLTLKHIILSLGPEHSRLKPKLFTWIFIGCDIGSLILQAAGGGVAAAAESEQVDLLNAGNDIIITGIAFQVATMSVCGLLALDFFIRYLRSSSGEKARDGGNGRIKLVVFADIFAYLTVLIRCIYR
;
A
#
# COMPACT_ATOMS: atom_id res chain seq x y z
N MET A 1 -23.82 13.04 21.77
CA MET A 1 -22.39 12.66 21.71
C MET A 1 -21.84 13.20 20.41
N ALA A 2 -20.66 13.85 20.41
CA ALA A 2 -20.11 14.42 19.18
C ALA A 2 -19.81 13.29 18.17
N SER A 3 -20.39 13.36 16.98
CA SER A 3 -20.26 12.35 15.91
C SER A 3 -20.13 13.06 14.57
N TYR A 4 -19.46 12.46 13.58
CA TYR A 4 -19.34 12.98 12.21
C TYR A 4 -20.70 13.16 11.51
N GLN A 5 -21.80 12.65 12.08
CA GLN A 5 -23.17 12.90 11.63
C GLN A 5 -23.78 14.18 12.22
N THR A 6 -23.30 14.64 13.38
CA THR A 6 -23.88 15.77 14.15
C THR A 6 -23.00 17.01 14.09
N CYS A 7 -21.70 16.82 13.88
CA CYS A 7 -20.69 17.86 13.85
C CYS A 7 -20.11 17.95 12.43
N THR A 8 -20.37 19.06 11.75
CA THR A 8 -19.81 19.35 10.42
C THR A 8 -18.72 20.41 10.46
N GLU A 9 -18.59 21.16 11.57
CA GLU A 9 -17.59 22.22 11.75
C GLU A 9 -17.11 22.28 13.21
N VAL A 10 -15.91 22.82 13.42
CA VAL A 10 -15.33 22.98 14.77
C VAL A 10 -16.12 24.03 15.52
N THR A 11 -16.89 23.59 16.52
CA THR A 11 -17.72 24.43 17.39
C THR A 11 -17.46 24.06 18.85
N PRO A 12 -17.84 24.90 19.84
CA PRO A 12 -17.66 24.59 21.26
C PRO A 12 -18.32 23.27 21.71
N LEU A 13 -19.33 22.80 20.97
CA LEU A 13 -20.02 21.53 21.17
C LEU A 13 -19.32 20.33 20.47
N CYS A 14 -18.41 20.61 19.54
CA CYS A 14 -17.68 19.66 18.70
C CYS A 14 -16.17 19.98 18.71
N PRO A 15 -15.48 19.77 19.86
CA PRO A 15 -14.07 20.08 20.00
C PRO A 15 -13.20 19.19 19.12
N VAL A 16 -12.03 19.69 18.72
CA VAL A 16 -11.06 18.97 17.87
C VAL A 16 -10.55 17.70 18.55
N GLU A 17 -10.53 17.70 19.89
CA GLU A 17 -10.18 16.55 20.74
C GLU A 17 -11.16 15.38 20.59
N ALA A 18 -12.41 15.65 20.20
CA ALA A 18 -13.43 14.62 19.95
C ALA A 18 -13.37 14.03 18.53
N THR A 19 -12.44 14.52 17.68
CA THR A 19 -12.19 13.92 16.36
C THR A 19 -11.22 12.74 16.48
N THR A 20 -11.23 11.84 15.50
CA THR A 20 -10.38 10.63 15.50
C THR A 20 -8.88 10.94 15.61
N TYR A 21 -8.45 12.12 15.13
CA TYR A 21 -7.06 12.55 15.23
C TYR A 21 -6.74 13.24 16.57
N GLY A 22 -7.71 13.93 17.19
CA GLY A 22 -7.49 14.71 18.41
C GLY A 22 -6.56 15.93 18.24
N TYR A 23 -6.02 16.17 17.05
CA TYR A 23 -5.13 17.28 16.71
C TYR A 23 -5.32 17.73 15.26
N TYR A 24 -4.94 18.97 14.95
CA TYR A 24 -4.88 19.47 13.58
C TYR A 24 -3.66 18.89 12.84
N PRO A 25 -3.86 18.21 11.69
CA PRO A 25 -2.75 17.71 10.89
C PRO A 25 -1.82 18.85 10.44
N ASN A 26 -0.50 18.64 10.44
CA ASN A 26 0.46 19.66 10.00
C ASN A 26 0.25 20.03 8.52
N TYR A 27 -0.11 21.28 8.23
CA TYR A 27 -0.45 21.73 6.88
C TYR A 27 0.74 21.64 5.91
N GLY A 28 1.91 22.16 6.32
CA GLY A 28 3.10 22.21 5.46
C GLY A 28 3.64 20.84 5.09
N GLY A 29 3.72 19.93 6.08
CA GLY A 29 4.22 18.57 5.86
C GLY A 29 3.31 17.76 4.93
N ASN A 30 1.99 17.84 5.10
CA ASN A 30 1.06 17.10 4.26
C ASN A 30 1.04 17.61 2.80
N ILE A 31 1.21 18.92 2.58
CA ILE A 31 1.35 19.47 1.21
C ILE A 31 2.64 18.99 0.56
N PHE A 32 3.76 19.02 1.30
CA PHE A 32 5.05 18.54 0.78
C PHE A 32 4.95 17.08 0.30
N PHE A 33 4.39 16.20 1.13
CA PHE A 33 4.20 14.80 0.75
C PHE A 33 3.21 14.63 -0.40
N SER A 34 2.11 15.39 -0.44
CA SER A 34 1.16 15.36 -1.55
C SER A 34 1.84 15.69 -2.88
N VAL A 35 2.61 16.78 -2.94
CA VAL A 35 3.36 17.19 -4.13
C VAL A 35 4.43 16.14 -4.47
N PHE A 36 5.13 15.61 -3.49
CA PHE A 36 6.14 14.57 -3.69
C PHE A 36 5.57 13.31 -4.34
N TYR A 37 4.45 12.78 -3.82
CA TYR A 37 3.78 11.62 -4.42
C TYR A 37 3.19 11.94 -5.80
N GLY A 38 2.68 13.16 -6.01
CA GLY A 38 2.24 13.64 -7.31
C GLY A 38 3.36 13.65 -8.36
N LEU A 39 4.53 14.19 -8.01
CA LEU A 39 5.72 14.18 -8.89
C LEU A 39 6.19 12.74 -9.19
N CYS A 40 6.25 11.88 -8.17
CA CYS A 40 6.55 10.46 -8.35
C CYS A 40 5.57 9.79 -9.32
N GLY A 41 4.28 10.10 -9.23
CA GLY A 41 3.26 9.59 -10.16
C GLY A 41 3.49 10.05 -11.60
N VAL A 42 3.86 11.31 -11.82
CA VAL A 42 4.19 11.85 -13.16
C VAL A 42 5.43 11.17 -13.74
N PHE A 43 6.50 11.02 -12.95
CA PHE A 43 7.71 10.31 -13.38
C PHE A 43 7.41 8.85 -13.73
N GLN A 44 6.61 8.18 -12.90
CA GLN A 44 6.23 6.79 -13.12
C GLN A 44 5.36 6.61 -14.36
N LEU A 45 4.48 7.58 -14.64
CA LEU A 45 3.69 7.61 -15.86
C LEU A 45 4.59 7.79 -17.10
N GLY A 46 5.56 8.70 -17.04
CA GLY A 46 6.56 8.89 -18.10
C GLY A 46 7.37 7.62 -18.38
N PHE A 47 7.91 6.98 -17.35
CA PHE A 47 8.63 5.71 -17.50
C PHE A 47 7.73 4.58 -17.98
N GLY A 48 6.50 4.49 -17.49
CA GLY A 48 5.53 3.48 -17.90
C GLY A 48 5.20 3.54 -19.39
N ILE A 49 5.02 4.76 -19.93
CA ILE A 49 4.78 5.00 -21.36
C ILE A 49 6.03 4.69 -22.17
N TYR A 50 7.20 5.15 -21.73
CA TYR A 50 8.46 4.96 -22.44
C TYR A 50 8.86 3.48 -22.55
N PHE A 51 8.76 2.71 -21.46
CA PHE A 51 9.11 1.29 -21.42
C PHE A 51 7.94 0.35 -21.76
N ARG A 52 6.78 0.90 -22.16
CA ARG A 52 5.56 0.17 -22.59
C ARG A 52 5.09 -0.90 -21.59
N SER A 53 5.34 -0.66 -20.30
CA SER A 53 5.05 -1.60 -19.21
C SER A 53 3.68 -1.29 -18.58
N TRP A 54 2.61 -1.54 -19.33
CA TRP A 54 1.24 -1.12 -19.00
C TRP A 54 0.73 -1.56 -17.62
N THR A 55 0.97 -2.80 -17.21
CA THR A 55 0.48 -3.31 -15.92
C THR A 55 1.23 -2.71 -14.73
N LEU A 56 2.54 -2.56 -14.85
CA LEU A 56 3.39 -1.93 -13.83
C LEU A 56 3.10 -0.42 -13.74
N MET A 57 2.88 0.22 -14.89
CA MET A 57 2.48 1.63 -14.97
C MET A 57 1.17 1.86 -14.22
N VAL A 58 0.11 1.10 -14.53
CA VAL A 58 -1.20 1.26 -13.88
C VAL A 58 -1.08 1.05 -12.37
N ALA A 59 -0.42 -0.03 -11.93
CA ALA A 59 -0.27 -0.31 -10.50
C ALA A 59 0.44 0.82 -9.74
N LEU A 60 1.58 1.31 -10.24
CA LEU A 60 2.36 2.31 -9.51
C LEU A 60 1.79 3.73 -9.66
N VAL A 61 1.19 4.09 -10.79
CA VAL A 61 0.50 5.38 -10.96
C VAL A 61 -0.73 5.43 -10.06
N VAL A 62 -1.55 4.37 -10.04
CA VAL A 62 -2.72 4.31 -9.15
C VAL A 62 -2.29 4.36 -7.67
N GLY A 63 -1.26 3.60 -7.29
CA GLY A 63 -0.72 3.63 -5.93
C GLY A 63 -0.23 5.01 -5.50
N THR A 64 0.55 5.69 -6.34
CA THR A 64 1.07 7.05 -6.04
C THR A 64 -0.02 8.12 -6.02
N LEU A 65 -1.02 8.03 -6.90
CA LEU A 65 -2.19 8.92 -6.88
C LEU A 65 -3.06 8.72 -5.64
N LEU A 66 -3.23 7.47 -5.19
CA LEU A 66 -3.93 7.17 -3.94
C LEU A 66 -3.17 7.73 -2.74
N GLU A 67 -1.85 7.56 -2.67
CA GLU A 67 -1.04 8.20 -1.62
C GLU A 67 -1.21 9.73 -1.63
N MET A 68 -1.13 10.35 -2.81
CA MET A 68 -1.40 11.78 -2.97
C MET A 68 -2.80 12.17 -2.45
N ALA A 69 -3.83 11.41 -2.81
CA ALA A 69 -5.20 11.63 -2.34
C ALA A 69 -5.34 11.49 -0.81
N GLY A 70 -4.59 10.56 -0.20
CA GLY A 70 -4.54 10.41 1.26
C GLY A 70 -3.97 11.63 1.96
N TYR A 71 -2.89 12.21 1.42
CA TYR A 71 -2.34 13.47 1.93
C TYR A 71 -3.23 14.68 1.64
N ILE A 72 -3.94 14.71 0.50
CA ILE A 72 -4.94 15.74 0.22
C ILE A 72 -6.07 15.68 1.25
N GLY A 73 -6.53 14.47 1.61
CA GLY A 73 -7.49 14.27 2.70
C GLY A 73 -7.01 14.90 4.02
N ARG A 74 -5.73 14.70 4.39
CA ARG A 74 -5.12 15.34 5.57
C ARG A 74 -5.06 16.86 5.48
N VAL A 75 -4.77 17.42 4.30
CA VAL A 75 -4.76 18.87 4.08
C VAL A 75 -6.18 19.43 4.22
N LEU A 76 -7.19 18.72 3.73
CA LEU A 76 -8.59 19.15 3.85
C LEU A 76 -9.07 19.09 5.30
N MET A 77 -8.70 18.04 6.04
CA MET A 77 -8.98 17.93 7.48
C MET A 77 -8.23 18.96 8.35
N ASN A 78 -7.15 19.59 7.86
CA ASN A 78 -6.55 20.72 8.58
C ASN A 78 -7.49 21.93 8.63
N LYS A 79 -8.25 22.18 7.55
CA LYS A 79 -9.24 23.27 7.52
C LYS A 79 -10.48 22.91 8.33
N ASN A 80 -10.95 21.67 8.20
CA ASN A 80 -12.10 21.19 8.94
C ASN A 80 -11.95 19.71 9.33
N PRO A 81 -11.53 19.43 10.57
CA PRO A 81 -11.38 18.07 11.10
C PRO A 81 -12.66 17.24 11.10
N TRP A 82 -13.83 17.89 11.06
CA TRP A 82 -15.14 17.24 11.05
C TRP A 82 -15.65 16.89 9.64
N ASP A 83 -14.87 17.16 8.60
CA ASP A 83 -15.23 16.77 7.23
C ASP A 83 -15.12 15.24 7.06
N GLY A 84 -16.27 14.56 7.20
CA GLY A 84 -16.37 13.11 7.03
C GLY A 84 -16.02 12.64 5.61
N GLY A 85 -16.13 13.51 4.60
CA GLY A 85 -15.71 13.20 3.23
C GLY A 85 -14.19 13.15 3.10
N ALA A 86 -13.50 14.14 3.68
CA ALA A 86 -12.03 14.19 3.76
C ALA A 86 -11.46 13.00 4.55
N PHE A 87 -12.11 12.65 5.65
CA PHE A 87 -11.73 11.51 6.48
C PHE A 87 -11.88 10.17 5.74
N LYS A 88 -13.03 9.96 5.07
CA LYS A 88 -13.27 8.76 4.25
C LYS A 88 -12.29 8.66 3.09
N LEU A 89 -12.08 9.77 2.37
CA LEU A 89 -11.10 9.84 1.28
C LEU A 89 -9.72 9.41 1.78
N GLN A 90 -9.28 9.94 2.92
CA GLN A 90 -7.99 9.61 3.48
C GLN A 90 -7.86 8.14 3.87
N ILE A 91 -8.83 7.59 4.60
CA ILE A 91 -8.78 6.19 5.03
C ILE A 91 -8.73 5.28 3.80
N VAL A 92 -9.64 5.47 2.84
CA VAL A 92 -9.68 4.65 1.63
C VAL A 92 -8.38 4.76 0.84
N ALA A 93 -7.85 5.97 0.68
CA ALA A 93 -6.60 6.22 -0.02
C ALA A 93 -5.38 5.53 0.63
N ILE A 94 -5.25 5.64 1.96
CA ILE A 94 -4.15 5.01 2.71
C ILE A 94 -4.28 3.48 2.74
N ILE A 95 -5.50 2.96 2.67
CA ILE A 95 -5.79 1.52 2.61
C ILE A 95 -5.42 0.94 1.24
N LEU A 96 -5.83 1.61 0.16
CA LEU A 96 -5.65 1.12 -1.21
C LEU A 96 -4.22 1.34 -1.72
N GLY A 97 -3.61 2.48 -1.39
CA GLY A 97 -2.27 2.90 -1.84
C GLY A 97 -1.19 1.81 -1.76
N PRO A 98 -0.89 1.26 -0.56
CA PRO A 98 0.18 0.27 -0.39
C PRO A 98 -0.09 -1.03 -1.15
N THR A 99 -1.35 -1.44 -1.32
CA THR A 99 -1.70 -2.66 -2.06
C THR A 99 -1.37 -2.55 -3.54
N PHE A 100 -1.65 -1.39 -4.16
CA PHE A 100 -1.28 -1.16 -5.56
C PHE A 100 0.23 -1.06 -5.75
N ILE A 101 0.94 -0.44 -4.80
CA ILE A 101 2.41 -0.40 -4.82
C ILE A 101 3.00 -1.82 -4.67
N ALA A 102 2.46 -2.63 -3.76
CA ALA A 102 2.85 -4.03 -3.57
C ALA A 102 2.63 -4.86 -4.85
N ALA A 103 1.51 -4.68 -5.54
CA ALA A 103 1.26 -5.32 -6.83
C ALA A 103 2.34 -4.96 -7.88
N GLY A 104 2.78 -3.69 -7.90
CA GLY A 104 3.90 -3.24 -8.73
C GLY A 104 5.22 -3.93 -8.39
N ILE A 105 5.52 -4.12 -7.10
CA ILE A 105 6.70 -4.86 -6.62
C ILE A 105 6.61 -6.33 -7.06
N TYR A 106 5.47 -7.00 -6.90
CA TYR A 106 5.33 -8.39 -7.34
C TYR A 106 5.52 -8.58 -8.84
N LEU A 107 5.05 -7.63 -9.65
CA LEU A 107 5.29 -7.61 -11.08
C LEU A 107 6.77 -7.40 -11.39
N THR A 108 7.46 -6.54 -10.66
CA THR A 108 8.90 -6.28 -10.82
C THR A 108 9.71 -7.52 -10.45
N LEU A 109 9.44 -8.12 -9.28
CA LEU A 109 10.03 -9.36 -8.80
C LEU A 109 9.85 -10.50 -9.83
N LYS A 110 8.67 -10.63 -10.43
CA LYS A 110 8.43 -11.61 -11.50
C LYS A 110 9.39 -11.43 -12.68
N HIS A 111 9.62 -10.20 -13.15
CA HIS A 111 10.52 -9.94 -14.27
C HIS A 111 11.98 -10.18 -13.88
N ILE A 112 12.36 -9.84 -12.65
CA ILE A 112 13.68 -10.14 -12.07
C ILE A 112 13.92 -11.66 -12.09
N ILE A 113 13.00 -12.47 -11.55
CA ILE A 113 13.15 -13.93 -11.51
C ILE A 113 13.24 -14.53 -12.92
N LEU A 114 12.45 -14.02 -13.88
CA LEU A 114 12.53 -14.45 -15.28
C LEU A 114 13.86 -14.09 -15.94
N SER A 115 14.46 -12.95 -15.56
CA SER A 115 15.74 -12.48 -16.11
C SER A 115 16.96 -13.16 -15.48
N LEU A 116 16.90 -13.57 -14.21
CA LEU A 116 18.03 -14.22 -13.50
C LEU A 116 18.16 -15.72 -13.77
N GLY A 117 17.21 -16.31 -14.51
CA GLY A 117 17.17 -17.73 -14.84
C GLY A 117 16.09 -18.48 -14.03
N PRO A 118 15.06 -19.02 -14.69
CA PRO A 118 13.99 -19.76 -14.02
C PRO A 118 14.43 -21.11 -13.43
N GLU A 119 15.64 -21.59 -13.76
CA GLU A 119 16.17 -22.90 -13.34
C GLU A 119 16.42 -23.00 -11.82
N HIS A 120 16.63 -21.87 -11.13
CA HIS A 120 16.75 -21.83 -9.67
C HIS A 120 15.43 -21.58 -8.93
N SER A 121 14.32 -21.34 -9.64
CA SER A 121 13.02 -21.07 -9.02
C SER A 121 12.20 -22.35 -8.86
N ARG A 122 11.92 -22.76 -7.62
CA ARG A 122 11.08 -23.94 -7.31
C ARG A 122 9.63 -23.81 -7.79
N LEU A 123 9.17 -22.60 -8.13
CA LEU A 123 7.79 -22.31 -8.50
C LEU A 123 7.71 -21.38 -9.71
N LYS A 124 6.67 -21.56 -10.53
CA LYS A 124 6.38 -20.70 -11.69
C LYS A 124 6.08 -19.27 -11.21
N PRO A 125 6.91 -18.26 -11.52
CA PRO A 125 6.75 -16.89 -11.01
C PRO A 125 5.40 -16.27 -11.39
N LYS A 126 4.88 -16.65 -12.57
CA LYS A 126 3.59 -16.16 -13.08
C LYS A 126 2.39 -16.57 -12.21
N LEU A 127 2.37 -17.82 -11.71
CA LEU A 127 1.25 -18.32 -10.92
C LEU A 127 1.29 -17.72 -9.51
N PHE A 128 2.48 -17.65 -8.96
CA PHE A 128 2.75 -17.03 -7.67
C PHE A 128 2.22 -15.59 -7.62
N THR A 129 2.71 -14.71 -8.48
CA THR A 129 2.28 -13.30 -8.53
C THR A 129 0.76 -13.15 -8.65
N TRP A 130 0.09 -14.01 -9.42
CA TRP A 130 -1.36 -13.94 -9.60
C TRP A 130 -2.12 -14.36 -8.34
N ILE A 131 -1.64 -15.39 -7.63
CA ILE A 131 -2.23 -15.83 -6.35
C ILE A 131 -2.10 -14.72 -5.30
N PHE A 132 -0.92 -14.10 -5.13
CA PHE A 132 -0.73 -13.04 -4.13
C PHE A 132 -1.55 -11.80 -4.42
N ILE A 133 -1.61 -11.37 -5.68
CA ILE A 133 -2.49 -10.26 -6.08
C ILE A 133 -3.95 -10.64 -5.81
N GLY A 134 -4.36 -11.88 -6.06
CA GLY A 134 -5.70 -12.37 -5.74
C GLY A 134 -6.01 -12.33 -4.24
N CYS A 135 -5.06 -12.76 -3.40
CA CYS A 135 -5.17 -12.66 -1.95
C CYS A 135 -5.29 -11.21 -1.47
N ASP A 136 -4.50 -10.30 -2.04
CA ASP A 136 -4.53 -8.87 -1.71
C ASP A 136 -5.84 -8.20 -2.17
N ILE A 137 -6.42 -8.63 -3.30
CA ILE A 137 -7.76 -8.18 -3.70
C ILE A 137 -8.81 -8.73 -2.71
N GLY A 138 -8.67 -9.99 -2.28
CA GLY A 138 -9.55 -10.59 -1.28
C GLY A 138 -9.52 -9.83 0.05
N SER A 139 -8.33 -9.46 0.55
CA SER A 139 -8.21 -8.64 1.76
C SER A 139 -8.80 -7.24 1.57
N LEU A 140 -8.60 -6.61 0.41
CA LEU A 140 -9.23 -5.31 0.11
C LEU A 140 -10.75 -5.38 0.12
N ILE A 141 -11.35 -6.46 -0.40
CA ILE A 141 -12.79 -6.67 -0.36
C ILE A 141 -13.27 -6.82 1.08
N LEU A 142 -12.57 -7.60 1.91
CA LEU A 142 -12.88 -7.71 3.35
C LEU A 142 -12.83 -6.34 4.03
N GLN A 143 -11.78 -5.55 3.78
CA GLN A 143 -11.63 -4.22 4.35
C GLN A 143 -12.73 -3.26 3.88
N ALA A 144 -13.10 -3.31 2.60
CA ALA A 144 -14.20 -2.52 2.05
C ALA A 144 -15.55 -2.91 2.65
N ALA A 145 -15.81 -4.21 2.81
CA ALA A 145 -17.01 -4.72 3.45
C ALA A 145 -17.07 -4.33 4.93
N GLY A 146 -15.98 -4.51 5.68
CA GLY A 146 -15.89 -4.11 7.08
C GLY A 146 -16.01 -2.60 7.26
N GLY A 147 -15.42 -1.80 6.37
CA GLY A 147 -15.58 -0.34 6.33
C GLY A 147 -17.01 0.09 6.02
N GLY A 148 -17.70 -0.63 5.12
CA GLY A 148 -19.11 -0.41 4.83
C GLY A 148 -20.02 -0.73 6.02
N VAL A 149 -19.79 -1.85 6.71
CA VAL A 149 -20.51 -2.25 7.92
C VAL A 149 -20.27 -1.25 9.05
N ALA A 150 -19.01 -0.85 9.28
CA ALA A 150 -18.66 0.16 10.27
C ALA A 150 -19.29 1.53 9.96
N ALA A 151 -19.41 1.91 8.68
CA ALA A 151 -20.04 3.17 8.27
C ALA A 151 -21.57 3.15 8.36
N ALA A 152 -22.19 1.96 8.33
CA ALA A 152 -23.63 1.78 8.48
C ALA A 152 -24.08 1.68 9.94
N ALA A 153 -23.14 1.51 10.89
CA ALA A 153 -23.44 1.46 12.31
C ALA A 153 -23.92 2.84 12.81
N GLU A 154 -25.16 2.90 13.31
CA GLU A 154 -25.69 4.07 14.02
C GLU A 154 -25.16 4.14 15.46
N SER A 155 -25.31 5.31 16.10
CA SER A 155 -24.74 5.60 17.43
C SER A 155 -25.16 4.66 18.57
N GLU A 156 -26.23 3.88 18.41
CA GLU A 156 -26.64 2.84 19.39
C GLU A 156 -26.11 1.43 19.05
N GLN A 157 -25.61 1.20 17.84
CA GLN A 157 -25.24 -0.13 17.34
C GLN A 157 -23.74 -0.39 17.45
N VAL A 158 -23.23 -0.36 18.68
CA VAL A 158 -21.81 -0.59 18.99
C VAL A 158 -21.33 -1.97 18.49
N ASP A 159 -22.21 -2.98 18.54
CA ASP A 159 -21.88 -4.33 18.06
C ASP A 159 -21.63 -4.39 16.55
N LEU A 160 -22.39 -3.62 15.75
CA LEU A 160 -22.17 -3.53 14.31
C LEU A 160 -20.88 -2.78 13.97
N LEU A 161 -20.56 -1.73 14.74
CA LEU A 161 -19.30 -1.01 14.60
C LEU A 161 -18.10 -1.94 14.91
N ASN A 162 -18.19 -2.71 16.00
CA ASN A 162 -17.17 -3.68 16.38
C ASN A 162 -17.01 -4.80 15.35
N ALA A 163 -18.12 -5.35 14.85
CA ALA A 163 -18.09 -6.34 13.78
C ALA A 163 -17.42 -5.80 12.50
N GLY A 164 -17.73 -4.56 12.11
CA GLY A 164 -17.07 -3.88 10.99
C GLY A 164 -15.56 -3.73 11.20
N ASN A 165 -15.15 -3.30 12.40
CA ASN A 165 -13.74 -3.17 12.77
C ASN A 165 -13.00 -4.51 12.75
N ASP A 166 -13.59 -5.58 13.30
CA ASP A 166 -13.01 -6.92 13.29
C ASP A 166 -12.82 -7.46 11.87
N ILE A 167 -13.77 -7.19 10.96
CA ILE A 167 -13.65 -7.55 9.54
C ILE A 167 -12.49 -6.78 8.88
N ILE A 168 -12.33 -5.49 9.17
CA ILE A 168 -11.21 -4.68 8.65
C ILE A 168 -9.88 -5.25 9.16
N ILE A 169 -9.77 -5.51 10.46
CA ILE A 169 -8.56 -6.06 11.10
C ILE A 169 -8.22 -7.43 10.51
N THR A 170 -9.22 -8.29 10.29
CA THR A 170 -9.04 -9.59 9.63
C THR A 170 -8.47 -9.45 8.22
N GLY A 171 -8.99 -8.48 7.45
CA GLY A 171 -8.46 -8.19 6.12
C GLY A 171 -7.00 -7.72 6.15
N ILE A 172 -6.64 -6.85 7.09
CA ILE A 172 -5.25 -6.38 7.26
C ILE A 172 -4.33 -7.53 7.67
N ALA A 173 -4.74 -8.33 8.65
CA ALA A 173 -3.95 -9.48 9.12
C ALA A 173 -3.72 -10.50 8.01
N PHE A 174 -4.75 -10.80 7.21
CA PHE A 174 -4.64 -11.69 6.06
C PHE A 174 -3.65 -11.12 5.03
N GLN A 175 -3.76 -9.84 4.70
CA GLN A 175 -2.85 -9.15 3.77
C GLN A 175 -1.40 -9.20 4.25
N VAL A 176 -1.14 -8.85 5.51
CA VAL A 176 0.22 -8.86 6.07
C VAL A 176 0.79 -10.28 6.09
N ALA A 177 -0.02 -11.30 6.40
CA ALA A 177 0.41 -12.69 6.39
C ALA A 177 0.78 -13.15 4.96
N THR A 178 -0.05 -12.85 3.95
CA THR A 178 0.22 -13.21 2.56
C THR A 178 1.45 -12.49 2.00
N MET A 179 1.58 -11.19 2.30
CA MET A 179 2.82 -10.46 2.01
C MET A 179 4.00 -11.17 2.69
N SER A 180 3.98 -11.38 4.01
CA SER A 180 5.12 -11.97 4.74
C SER A 180 5.60 -13.30 4.16
N VAL A 181 4.67 -14.21 3.81
CA VAL A 181 4.99 -15.48 3.13
C VAL A 181 5.65 -15.22 1.77
N CYS A 182 5.15 -14.26 1.00
CA CYS A 182 5.76 -13.87 -0.27
C CYS A 182 7.20 -13.36 -0.09
N GLY A 183 7.42 -12.49 0.91
CA GLY A 183 8.73 -11.97 1.25
C GLY A 183 9.74 -13.08 1.61
N LEU A 184 9.30 -14.07 2.39
CA LEU A 184 10.15 -15.22 2.76
C LEU A 184 10.53 -16.07 1.54
N LEU A 185 9.60 -16.29 0.61
CA LEU A 185 9.86 -17.06 -0.60
C LEU A 185 10.78 -16.31 -1.57
N ALA A 186 10.60 -14.99 -1.71
CA ALA A 186 11.50 -14.13 -2.46
C ALA A 186 12.91 -14.13 -1.85
N LEU A 187 13.01 -14.08 -0.51
CA LEU A 187 14.27 -14.14 0.20
C LEU A 187 14.98 -15.50 0.02
N ASP A 188 14.25 -16.61 0.11
CA ASP A 188 14.80 -17.96 -0.14
C ASP A 188 15.36 -18.08 -1.57
N PHE A 189 14.62 -17.56 -2.57
CA PHE A 189 15.11 -17.49 -3.95
C PHE A 189 16.41 -16.66 -4.06
N PHE A 190 16.45 -15.49 -3.43
CA PHE A 190 17.61 -14.61 -3.50
C PHE A 190 18.85 -15.21 -2.80
N ILE A 191 18.68 -15.85 -1.64
CA ILE A 191 19.76 -16.54 -0.93
C ILE A 191 20.30 -17.70 -1.77
N ARG A 192 19.43 -18.48 -2.43
CA ARG A 192 19.86 -19.56 -3.34
C ARG A 192 20.63 -19.03 -4.55
N TYR A 193 20.13 -17.96 -5.17
CA TYR A 193 20.80 -17.31 -6.29
C TYR A 193 22.19 -16.80 -5.90
N LEU A 194 22.33 -16.14 -4.75
CA LEU A 194 23.63 -15.69 -4.23
C LEU A 194 24.58 -16.84 -3.93
N ARG A 195 24.08 -17.95 -3.37
CA ARG A 195 24.90 -19.15 -3.10
C ARG A 195 25.36 -19.83 -4.38
N SER A 196 24.50 -19.97 -5.39
CA SER A 196 24.88 -20.56 -6.68
C SER A 196 25.83 -19.66 -7.47
N SER A 197 25.62 -18.34 -7.43
CA SER A 197 26.49 -17.36 -8.10
C SER A 197 27.90 -17.29 -7.46
N SER A 198 28.05 -17.72 -6.20
CA SER A 198 29.35 -17.77 -5.52
C SER A 198 30.27 -18.87 -6.05
N GLY A 199 29.72 -19.95 -6.63
CA GLY A 199 30.48 -21.03 -7.26
C GLY A 199 30.90 -20.73 -8.71
N GLU A 200 30.13 -19.91 -9.41
CA GLU A 200 30.33 -19.56 -10.82
C GLU A 200 30.83 -18.10 -10.94
N LYS A 201 32.00 -17.81 -10.35
CA LYS A 201 32.63 -16.50 -10.52
C LYS A 201 33.06 -16.31 -11.98
N ALA A 202 32.77 -15.12 -12.52
CA ALA A 202 33.43 -14.49 -13.68
C ALA A 202 32.83 -14.68 -15.08
N ARG A 203 31.56 -14.27 -15.31
CA ARG A 203 31.12 -14.05 -16.71
C ARG A 203 30.10 -12.97 -17.06
N ASP A 204 29.85 -11.97 -16.22
CA ASP A 204 29.40 -10.68 -16.79
C ASP A 204 29.62 -9.46 -15.90
N GLY A 205 30.35 -8.47 -16.42
CA GLY A 205 30.61 -7.17 -15.81
C GLY A 205 29.39 -6.24 -15.73
N GLY A 206 28.17 -6.74 -16.02
CA GLY A 206 26.91 -5.99 -15.97
C GLY A 206 26.14 -6.03 -14.63
N ASN A 207 26.64 -6.79 -13.65
CA ASN A 207 25.82 -7.28 -12.52
C ASN A 207 25.51 -6.25 -11.39
N GLY A 208 26.12 -5.06 -11.40
CA GLY A 208 25.90 -4.03 -10.37
C GLY A 208 24.51 -3.41 -10.44
N ARG A 209 23.99 -3.16 -11.65
CA ARG A 209 22.67 -2.56 -11.86
C ARG A 209 21.54 -3.49 -11.43
N ILE A 210 21.65 -4.78 -11.73
CA ILE A 210 20.67 -5.79 -11.31
C ILE A 210 20.66 -5.94 -9.79
N LYS A 211 21.84 -6.01 -9.16
CA LYS A 211 21.94 -6.03 -7.69
C LYS A 211 21.34 -4.78 -7.04
N LEU A 212 21.53 -3.61 -7.66
CA LEU A 212 20.93 -2.36 -7.19
C LEU A 212 19.40 -2.37 -7.34
N VAL A 213 18.87 -2.86 -8.46
CA VAL A 213 17.42 -3.02 -8.67
C VAL A 213 16.83 -3.99 -7.65
N VAL A 214 17.49 -5.13 -7.39
CA VAL A 214 17.00 -6.09 -6.39
C VAL A 214 17.07 -5.53 -4.97
N PHE A 215 18.15 -4.83 -4.62
CA PHE A 215 18.25 -4.17 -3.32
C PHE A 215 17.16 -3.11 -3.15
N ALA A 216 16.91 -2.30 -4.19
CA ALA A 216 15.83 -1.31 -4.19
C ALA A 216 14.45 -1.96 -4.07
N ASP A 217 14.21 -3.10 -4.75
CA ASP A 217 12.97 -3.86 -4.69
C ASP A 217 12.72 -4.45 -3.30
N ILE A 218 13.75 -5.05 -2.67
CA ILE A 218 13.69 -5.56 -1.28
C ILE A 218 13.43 -4.40 -0.30
N PHE A 219 14.11 -3.28 -0.47
CA PHE A 219 13.91 -2.11 0.38
C PHE A 219 12.48 -1.55 0.24
N ALA A 220 12.00 -1.38 -0.99
CA ALA A 220 10.62 -0.96 -1.26
C ALA A 220 9.62 -1.95 -0.65
N TYR A 221 9.85 -3.25 -0.82
CA TYR A 221 9.02 -4.30 -0.24
C TYR A 221 8.93 -4.23 1.28
N LEU A 222 10.07 -4.09 1.97
CA LEU A 222 10.10 -3.96 3.43
C LEU A 222 9.39 -2.69 3.92
N THR A 223 9.58 -1.57 3.24
CA THR A 223 8.89 -0.31 3.62
C THR A 223 7.37 -0.41 3.44
N VAL A 224 6.89 -1.06 2.38
CA VAL A 224 5.45 -1.31 2.18
C VAL A 224 4.92 -2.28 3.23
N LEU A 225 5.67 -3.34 3.55
CA LEU A 225 5.28 -4.31 4.59
C LEU A 225 5.14 -3.62 5.96
N ILE A 226 6.12 -2.81 6.36
CA ILE A 226 6.08 -2.01 7.59
C ILE A 226 4.84 -1.12 7.59
N ARG A 227 4.56 -0.43 6.48
CA ARG A 227 3.38 0.41 6.35
C ARG A 227 2.08 -0.39 6.49
N CYS A 228 1.98 -1.57 5.91
CA CYS A 228 0.81 -2.44 6.05
C CYS A 228 0.61 -2.92 7.49
N ILE A 229 1.69 -3.10 8.27
CA ILE A 229 1.62 -3.50 9.68
C ILE A 229 1.18 -2.34 10.59
N TYR A 230 1.65 -1.13 10.34
CA TYR A 230 1.34 0.06 11.15
C TYR A 230 0.03 0.77 10.77
N ARG A 231 -0.63 0.31 9.73
CA ARG A 231 -1.92 0.81 9.25
C ARG A 231 -3.04 0.40 10.20
#